data_AF-A0A380EP06-F1
#
_entry.id   AF-A0A380EP06-F1
#
_cell.length_a   1.000
_cell.length_b   1.000
_cell.length_c   1.000
_cell.angle_alpha   90.00
_cell.angle_beta   90.00
_cell.angle_gamma   90.00
#
_symmetry.space_group_name_H-M   'P 1'
#
loop_
_entity.id
_entity.type
_entity.pdbx_description
1 polymer ?
#
loop_
_entity_poly.entity_id
_entity_poly.type
_entity_poly.pdbx_seq_one_letter_code
_entity_poly.pdbx_strand_id
1 'polypeptide(L)'
;MELANKYNFIVSNVPSYSPNSIAEFAVNQAINVVRHFNQIQTKVREHDFRWEPTILSKSIKDLKVAVIGTGRIGRVVADIFANGYQSDVVAYDPFPNAKIATYVDYKDTIEEAG
;
A
#
# COMPACT_ATOMS: atom_id res chain seq x y z
N MET A 1 -3.90 31.68 7.40
CA MET A 1 -2.61 31.85 8.11
C MET A 1 -2.34 33.33 8.41
N GLU A 2 -2.45 34.26 7.45
CA GLU A 2 -2.24 35.71 7.68
C GLU A 2 -3.09 36.31 8.81
N LEU A 3 -4.41 36.10 8.83
CA LEU A 3 -5.26 36.61 9.91
C LEU A 3 -4.91 36.01 11.28
N ALA A 4 -4.59 34.71 11.32
CA ALA A 4 -4.20 34.04 12.56
C ALA A 4 -2.88 34.61 13.11
N ASN A 5 -1.90 34.86 12.24
CA ASN A 5 -0.65 35.53 12.62
C ASN A 5 -0.89 36.97 13.07
N LYS A 6 -1.78 37.72 12.40
CA LYS A 6 -2.13 39.11 12.76
C LYS A 6 -2.76 39.23 14.15
N TYR A 7 -3.53 38.23 14.57
CA TYR A 7 -4.19 38.19 15.87
C TYR A 7 -3.51 37.25 16.87
N ASN A 8 -2.26 36.83 16.59
CA ASN A 8 -1.46 35.97 17.46
C ASN A 8 -2.12 34.63 17.85
N PHE A 9 -2.98 34.09 16.98
CA PHE A 9 -3.55 32.76 17.13
C PHE A 9 -2.57 31.69 16.68
N ILE A 10 -2.26 30.76 17.58
CA ILE A 10 -1.46 29.57 17.27
C ILE A 10 -2.35 28.57 16.53
N VAL A 11 -1.99 28.27 15.29
CA VAL A 11 -2.62 27.20 14.49
C VAL A 11 -1.65 26.02 14.46
N SER A 12 -2.10 24.86 14.95
CA SER A 12 -1.36 23.61 14.84
C SER A 12 -2.24 22.54 14.20
N ASN A 13 -1.62 21.57 13.54
CA ASN A 13 -2.27 20.34 13.10
C ASN A 13 -1.54 19.14 13.71
N VAL A 14 -2.12 17.95 13.54
CA VAL A 14 -1.42 16.69 13.81
C VAL A 14 -0.96 16.15 12.47
N PRO A 15 0.28 16.44 12.04
CA PRO A 15 0.74 16.12 10.68
C PRO A 15 0.95 14.62 10.44
N SER A 16 0.96 13.80 11.50
CA SER A 16 1.14 12.35 11.39
C SER A 16 0.32 11.65 12.45
N TYR A 17 -0.72 10.93 12.03
CA TYR A 17 -1.20 9.74 12.74
C TYR A 17 -0.38 8.53 12.27
N SER A 18 -0.48 7.39 12.96
CA SER A 18 0.39 6.21 12.79
C SER A 18 0.59 5.81 11.32
N PRO A 19 1.79 6.01 10.73
CA PRO A 19 2.06 5.60 9.35
C PRO A 19 1.87 4.10 9.14
N ASN A 20 2.09 3.29 10.18
CA ASN A 20 1.89 1.85 10.15
C ASN A 20 0.42 1.50 9.95
N SER A 21 -0.49 2.15 10.68
CA SER A 21 -1.92 1.82 10.59
C SER A 21 -2.51 2.11 9.20
N ILE A 22 -2.03 3.17 8.53
CA ILE A 22 -2.43 3.47 7.15
C ILE A 22 -1.84 2.44 6.18
N ALA A 23 -0.56 2.11 6.36
CA ALA A 23 0.13 1.12 5.54
C ALA A 23 -0.52 -0.27 5.65
N GLU A 24 -0.81 -0.72 6.87
CA GLU A 24 -1.50 -1.99 7.16
C GLU A 24 -2.89 -2.02 6.52
N PHE A 25 -3.65 -0.92 6.61
CA PHE A 25 -4.94 -0.83 5.95
C PHE A 25 -4.80 -0.94 4.42
N ALA A 26 -3.86 -0.21 3.81
CA ALA A 26 -3.62 -0.27 2.37
C ALA A 26 -3.22 -1.68 1.90
N VAL A 27 -2.31 -2.34 2.63
CA VAL A 27 -1.91 -3.73 2.37
C VAL A 27 -3.10 -4.68 2.49
N ASN A 28 -3.90 -4.57 3.54
CA ASN A 28 -5.08 -5.40 3.74
C ASN A 28 -6.08 -5.25 2.58
N GLN A 29 -6.35 -4.01 2.15
CA GLN A 29 -7.23 -3.76 1.01
C GLN A 29 -6.69 -4.35 -0.29
N ALA A 30 -5.39 -4.24 -0.54
CA ALA A 30 -4.76 -4.86 -1.71
C ALA A 30 -4.92 -6.39 -1.69
N ILE A 31 -4.69 -7.03 -0.53
CA ILE A 31 -4.87 -8.47 -0.37
C ILE A 31 -6.34 -8.87 -0.56
N ASN A 32 -7.29 -8.12 -0.02
CA ASN A 32 -8.72 -8.39 -0.19
C ASN A 32 -9.12 -8.41 -1.67
N VAL A 33 -8.54 -7.53 -2.48
CA VAL A 33 -8.75 -7.50 -3.94
C VAL A 33 -8.14 -8.74 -4.58
N VAL A 34 -6.87 -9.05 -4.31
CA VAL A 34 -6.19 -10.23 -4.89
C VAL A 34 -6.91 -11.53 -4.51
N ARG A 35 -7.43 -11.61 -3.29
CA ARG A 35 -8.11 -12.80 -2.73
C ARG A 35 -9.58 -12.89 -3.12
N HIS A 36 -10.09 -11.99 -3.96
CA HIS A 36 -11.51 -11.93 -4.32
C HIS A 36 -12.44 -11.94 -3.10
N PHE A 37 -11.99 -11.35 -1.99
CA PHE A 37 -12.63 -11.53 -0.67
C PHE A 37 -14.10 -11.12 -0.71
N ASN A 38 -14.41 -9.98 -1.32
CA ASN A 38 -15.79 -9.50 -1.45
C ASN A 38 -16.69 -10.46 -2.26
N GLN A 39 -16.17 -11.08 -3.32
CA GLN A 39 -16.92 -12.04 -4.13
C GLN A 39 -17.17 -13.33 -3.35
N ILE A 40 -16.14 -13.84 -2.67
CA ILE A 40 -16.24 -15.01 -1.80
C ILE A 40 -17.25 -14.76 -0.68
N GLN A 41 -17.20 -13.60 -0.02
CA GLN A 41 -18.15 -13.25 1.03
C GLN A 41 -19.60 -13.20 0.52
N THR A 42 -19.83 -12.72 -0.71
CA THR A 42 -21.16 -12.75 -1.33
C THR A 42 -21.67 -14.17 -1.54
N LYS A 43 -20.83 -15.05 -2.11
CA LYS A 43 -21.16 -16.47 -2.30
C LYS A 43 -21.44 -17.19 -0.99
N VAL A 44 -20.62 -16.96 0.04
CA VAL A 44 -20.80 -17.53 1.37
C VAL A 44 -22.16 -17.13 1.97
N ARG A 45 -22.59 -15.87 1.81
CA ARG A 45 -23.92 -15.42 2.27
C ARG A 45 -25.07 -16.11 1.52
N GLU A 46 -24.83 -16.53 0.29
CA GLU A 46 -25.77 -17.29 -0.54
C GLU A 46 -25.66 -18.81 -0.31
N HIS A 47 -24.82 -19.25 0.63
CA HIS A 47 -24.51 -20.67 0.90
C HIS A 47 -23.90 -21.40 -0.31
N ASP A 48 -23.28 -20.67 -1.24
CA ASP A 48 -22.52 -21.22 -2.34
C ASP A 48 -21.03 -21.38 -1.95
N PHE A 49 -20.61 -22.62 -1.72
CA PHE A 49 -19.25 -22.98 -1.32
C PHE A 49 -18.46 -23.68 -2.44
N ARG A 50 -18.96 -23.64 -3.68
CA ARG A 50 -18.29 -24.28 -4.81
C ARG A 50 -16.96 -23.59 -5.10
N TRP A 51 -15.97 -24.39 -5.44
CA TRP A 51 -14.71 -23.89 -5.96
C TRP A 51 -14.87 -23.54 -7.43
N GLU A 52 -14.60 -22.28 -7.79
CA GLU A 52 -14.78 -21.76 -9.15
C GLU A 52 -13.50 -21.06 -9.63
N PRO A 53 -13.14 -21.19 -10.93
CA PRO A 53 -11.97 -20.51 -11.48
C PRO A 53 -12.00 -18.98 -11.33
N THR A 54 -13.18 -18.38 -11.20
CA THR A 54 -13.39 -16.93 -11.07
C THR A 54 -12.88 -16.33 -9.76
N ILE A 55 -12.73 -17.15 -8.71
CA ILE A 55 -12.22 -16.76 -7.39
C ILE A 55 -10.82 -17.33 -7.11
N LEU A 56 -10.16 -17.86 -8.14
CA LEU A 56 -8.81 -18.41 -8.02
C LEU A 56 -7.79 -17.27 -7.99
N SER A 57 -7.11 -17.12 -6.85
CA SER A 57 -6.11 -16.08 -6.64
C SER A 57 -4.68 -16.57 -6.85
N LYS A 58 -3.81 -15.66 -7.27
CA LYS A 58 -2.36 -15.85 -7.22
C LYS A 58 -1.84 -15.74 -5.78
N SER A 59 -0.66 -16.30 -5.51
CA SER A 59 0.05 -16.03 -4.26
C SER A 59 0.53 -14.57 -4.24
N ILE A 60 0.49 -13.90 -3.08
CA ILE A 60 0.98 -12.52 -2.94
C ILE A 60 2.48 -12.44 -3.25
N LYS A 61 3.24 -13.46 -2.85
CA LYS A 61 4.68 -13.59 -3.13
C LYS A 61 4.99 -13.54 -4.63
N ASP A 62 4.10 -14.07 -5.47
CA ASP A 62 4.30 -14.16 -6.92
C ASP A 62 3.80 -12.90 -7.65
N LEU A 63 3.33 -11.89 -6.92
CA LEU A 63 2.91 -10.62 -7.48
C LEU A 63 4.07 -9.64 -7.47
N LYS A 64 4.09 -8.82 -8.53
CA LYS A 64 4.86 -7.58 -8.58
C LYS A 64 4.02 -6.46 -7.99
N VAL A 65 4.58 -5.72 -7.04
CA VAL A 65 3.90 -4.63 -6.34
C VAL A 65 4.60 -3.31 -6.62
N ALA A 66 3.84 -2.33 -7.11
CA ALA A 66 4.32 -0.99 -7.35
C ALA A 66 4.00 -0.06 -6.18
N VAL A 67 5.01 0.61 -5.63
CA VAL A 67 4.85 1.62 -4.57
C VAL A 67 5.21 3.00 -5.12
N ILE A 68 4.20 3.83 -5.36
CA ILE A 68 4.37 5.21 -5.81
C ILE A 68 4.40 6.13 -4.58
N GLY A 69 5.56 6.72 -4.32
CA GLY A 69 5.87 7.49 -3.12
C GLY A 69 6.41 6.62 -1.99
N THR A 70 7.64 6.91 -1.56
CA THR A 70 8.43 6.16 -0.57
C THR A 70 8.71 6.97 0.70
N GLY A 71 7.78 7.89 1.00
CA GLY A 71 7.73 8.65 2.25
C GLY A 71 7.38 7.79 3.48
N ARG A 72 6.75 8.40 4.49
CA ARG A 72 6.53 7.74 5.79
C ARG A 72 5.69 6.47 5.74
N ILE A 73 4.66 6.45 4.88
CA ILE A 73 3.70 5.34 4.74
C ILE A 73 4.21 4.36 3.68
N GLY A 74 4.57 4.85 2.49
CA GLY A 74 4.96 4.01 1.36
C GLY A 74 6.15 3.09 1.66
N ARG A 75 7.13 3.55 2.45
CA ARG A 75 8.22 2.68 2.91
C ARG A 75 7.75 1.48 3.75
N VAL A 76 6.69 1.65 4.55
CA VAL A 76 6.15 0.59 5.40
C VAL A 76 5.34 -0.39 4.54
N VAL A 77 4.59 0.13 3.57
CA VAL A 77 3.92 -0.70 2.56
C VAL A 77 4.93 -1.55 1.80
N ALA A 78 6.02 -0.92 1.31
CA ALA A 78 7.10 -1.59 0.61
C ALA A 78 7.75 -2.68 1.47
N ASP A 79 8.06 -2.40 2.74
CA ASP A 79 8.64 -3.36 3.68
C ASP A 79 7.71 -4.57 3.92
N ILE A 80 6.42 -4.33 4.12
CA ILE A 80 5.44 -5.42 4.32
C ILE A 80 5.38 -6.33 3.08
N PHE A 81 5.37 -5.76 1.86
CA PHE A 81 5.35 -6.57 0.64
C PHE A 81 6.68 -7.26 0.35
N ALA A 82 7.80 -6.54 0.39
CA ALA A 82 9.12 -7.07 0.06
C ALA A 82 9.64 -8.05 1.12
N ASN A 83 9.59 -7.69 2.40
CA ASN A 83 10.17 -8.49 3.47
C ASN A 83 9.13 -9.38 4.18
N GLY A 84 7.88 -8.92 4.27
CA GLY A 84 6.80 -9.72 4.87
C GLY A 84 6.25 -10.79 3.93
N TYR A 85 5.82 -10.40 2.72
CA TYR A 85 5.24 -11.32 1.73
C TYR A 85 6.25 -11.89 0.74
N GLN A 86 7.48 -11.35 0.69
CA GLN A 86 8.51 -11.74 -0.27
C GLN A 86 8.12 -11.47 -1.73
N SER A 87 7.26 -10.48 -1.95
CA SER A 87 6.87 -10.02 -3.28
C SER A 87 7.99 -9.23 -3.95
N ASP A 88 8.02 -9.23 -5.27
CA ASP A 88 8.86 -8.31 -6.05
C ASP A 88 8.28 -6.90 -5.94
N VAL A 89 9.05 -5.93 -5.43
CA VAL A 89 8.59 -4.56 -5.21
C VAL A 89 9.37 -3.59 -6.08
N VAL A 90 8.64 -2.87 -6.93
CA VAL A 90 9.16 -1.70 -7.64
C VAL A 90 8.65 -0.43 -6.98
N ALA A 91 9.46 0.61 -7.01
CA ALA A 91 9.12 1.88 -6.38
C ALA A 91 9.43 3.07 -7.28
N TYR A 92 8.65 4.13 -7.15
CA TYR A 92 8.93 5.42 -7.76
C TYR A 92 8.75 6.52 -6.72
N ASP A 93 9.71 7.43 -6.63
CA ASP A 93 9.63 8.65 -5.83
C ASP A 93 10.57 9.70 -6.44
N PRO A 94 10.15 10.97 -6.63
CA PRO A 94 11.04 12.04 -7.06
C PRO A 94 12.27 12.23 -6.16
N PHE A 95 12.17 11.82 -4.89
CA PHE A 95 13.26 11.82 -3.92
C PHE A 95 13.41 10.41 -3.33
N PRO A 96 14.15 9.50 -4.02
CA PRO A 96 14.31 8.11 -3.58
C PRO A 96 14.83 7.99 -2.15
N ASN A 97 14.27 7.03 -1.42
CA ASN A 97 14.63 6.76 -0.04
C ASN A 97 15.69 5.65 0.03
N ALA A 98 16.94 6.06 0.27
CA ALA A 98 18.09 5.15 0.32
C ALA A 98 17.93 4.00 1.34
N LYS A 99 17.09 4.15 2.37
CA LYS A 99 16.89 3.10 3.39
C LYS A 99 16.19 1.86 2.86
N ILE A 100 15.34 2.02 1.85
CA ILE A 100 14.53 0.92 1.30
C ILE A 100 15.05 0.42 -0.05
N ALA A 101 15.98 1.16 -0.68
CA ALA A 101 16.62 0.79 -1.95
C ALA A 101 17.36 -0.58 -1.91
N THR A 102 17.52 -1.18 -0.73
CA THR A 102 18.09 -2.52 -0.55
C THR A 102 17.11 -3.64 -0.89
N TYR A 103 15.81 -3.37 -0.89
CA TYR A 103 14.76 -4.37 -1.11
C TYR A 103 13.63 -3.89 -2.05
N VAL A 104 13.80 -2.71 -2.67
CA VAL A 104 12.90 -2.24 -3.74
C VAL A 104 13.73 -1.85 -4.97
N ASP A 105 13.17 -2.12 -6.15
CA ASP A 105 13.74 -1.71 -7.44
C ASP A 105 13.14 -0.35 -7.85
N TYR A 106 13.93 0.72 -7.71
CA TYR A 106 13.50 2.07 -8.07
C TYR A 106 13.45 2.26 -9.58
N LYS A 107 12.37 2.89 -10.06
CA LYS A 107 12.16 3.27 -11.45
C LYS A 107 12.22 4.78 -11.62
N ASP A 108 12.59 5.21 -12.83
CA ASP A 108 12.78 6.61 -13.17
C ASP A 108 11.45 7.30 -13.51
N THR A 109 10.43 6.51 -13.88
CA THR A 109 9.08 6.99 -14.21
C THR A 109 7.99 6.16 -13.54
N ILE A 110 6.78 6.74 -13.43
CA ILE A 110 5.61 6.03 -12.88
C ILE A 110 5.19 4.89 -13.83
N GLU A 111 5.31 5.11 -15.13
CA GLU A 111 4.96 4.16 -16.18
C GLU A 111 5.84 2.90 -16.13
N GLU A 112 7.13 3.04 -15.80
CA GLU A 112 8.03 1.91 -15.63
C GLU A 112 7.81 1.13 -14.33
N ALA A 113 7.16 1.76 -13.35
CA ALA A 113 6.81 1.13 -12.09
C ALA A 113 5.47 0.37 -12.13
N GLY A 114 4.57 0.66 -13.09
CA GLY A 114 3.25 0.04 -13.23
C GLY A 114 3.21 -1.19 -14.14
#